data_AF-A0A1X3RWY5-F1
#
_entry.id   AF-A0A1X3RWY5-F1
#
_cell.length_a   1.000
_cell.length_b   1.000
_cell.length_c   1.000
_cell.angle_alpha   90.00
_cell.angle_beta   90.00
_cell.angle_gamma   90.00
#
_symmetry.space_group_name_H-M   'P 1'
#
loop_
_entity.id
_entity.type
_entity.pdbx_description
1 polymer ?
#
loop_
_entity_poly.entity_id
_entity_poly.type
_entity_poly.pdbx_seq_one_letter_code
_entity_poly.pdbx_strand_id
1 'polypeptide(L)'
;MSKLTAIAIASVLAFGAAGFANAQDSKPAMSHGEHMMKHHGAGQGMEHGMMFKGLNLTADQKQKIHEIMESARKDAPRPAPEDRSAMHDVIAADSFDAAKAESVVDKMVEASKARTLKHLETQNKIYNVLTPEQKKQFNANFEKRLAKGEHAPKPDNAPKAEQ
;
A
#
# COMPACT_ATOMS: atom_id res chain seq x y z
N MET A 1 -26.81 -57.03 12.31
CA MET A 1 -27.79 -57.37 11.25
C MET A 1 -27.60 -56.39 10.11
N SER A 2 -27.03 -56.88 9.01
CA SER A 2 -26.72 -56.16 7.78
C SER A 2 -27.96 -55.90 6.93
N LYS A 3 -28.05 -54.70 6.32
CA LYS A 3 -28.77 -54.50 5.06
C LYS A 3 -27.91 -53.63 4.14
N LEU A 4 -27.37 -54.27 3.11
CA LEU A 4 -26.71 -53.67 1.95
C LEU A 4 -27.76 -53.45 0.85
N THR A 5 -27.72 -52.30 0.19
CA THR A 5 -27.97 -52.23 -1.27
C THR A 5 -27.43 -50.91 -1.80
N ALA A 6 -26.45 -51.03 -2.71
CA ALA A 6 -25.80 -49.99 -3.48
C ALA A 6 -26.55 -49.76 -4.82
N ILE A 7 -26.02 -48.84 -5.65
CA ILE A 7 -26.13 -48.63 -7.12
C ILE A 7 -26.34 -47.11 -7.37
N ALA A 8 -25.63 -46.39 -8.24
CA ALA A 8 -24.42 -46.63 -9.03
C ALA A 8 -23.91 -45.26 -9.57
N ILE A 9 -22.66 -45.27 -10.00
CA ILE A 9 -21.84 -44.16 -10.52
C ILE A 9 -22.26 -43.77 -11.95
N ALA A 10 -22.20 -42.47 -12.26
CA ALA A 10 -21.96 -42.00 -13.63
C ALA A 10 -21.03 -40.79 -13.61
N SER A 11 -19.74 -41.05 -13.78
CA SER A 11 -18.71 -40.05 -14.07
C SER A 11 -18.82 -39.64 -15.54
N VAL A 12 -18.73 -38.34 -15.84
CA VAL A 12 -18.27 -37.86 -17.15
C VAL A 12 -17.21 -36.79 -16.92
N LEU A 13 -15.96 -37.23 -16.96
CA LEU A 13 -14.80 -36.40 -17.28
C LEU A 13 -14.75 -36.27 -18.79
N ALA A 14 -15.04 -35.09 -19.34
CA ALA A 14 -14.78 -34.78 -20.73
C ALA A 14 -13.45 -34.02 -20.84
N PHE A 15 -12.40 -34.75 -21.20
CA PHE A 15 -11.11 -34.23 -21.61
C PHE A 15 -11.21 -33.88 -23.10
N GLY A 16 -11.28 -32.59 -23.44
CA GLY A 16 -11.29 -32.11 -24.82
C GLY A 16 -9.93 -31.52 -25.19
N ALA A 17 -9.06 -32.31 -25.80
CA ALA A 17 -7.85 -31.83 -26.47
C ALA A 17 -8.13 -31.77 -27.98
N ALA A 18 -8.15 -30.56 -28.56
CA ALA A 18 -8.05 -30.35 -29.99
C ALA A 18 -6.94 -29.31 -30.22
N GLY A 19 -5.81 -29.81 -30.75
CA GLY A 19 -4.71 -28.97 -31.19
C GLY A 19 -5.03 -28.34 -32.53
N PHE A 20 -4.76 -27.04 -32.64
CA PHE A 20 -4.49 -26.40 -33.93
C PHE A 20 -3.03 -25.96 -33.92
N ALA A 21 -2.21 -26.71 -34.66
CA ALA A 21 -0.94 -26.23 -35.14
C ALA A 21 -1.20 -25.26 -36.30
N ASN A 22 -0.79 -24.00 -36.16
CA ASN A 22 -0.54 -23.13 -37.30
C ASN A 22 0.94 -22.75 -37.26
N ALA A 23 1.67 -23.25 -38.25
CA ALA A 23 3.06 -22.93 -38.49
C ALA A 23 3.16 -21.65 -39.34
N GLN A 24 4.07 -20.76 -38.89
CA GLN A 24 4.93 -19.87 -39.65
C GLN A 24 4.30 -18.93 -40.71
N ASP A 25 4.42 -17.62 -40.49
CA ASP A 25 5.42 -16.86 -41.24
C ASP A 25 5.69 -15.44 -40.70
N SER A 26 6.95 -15.23 -40.28
CA SER A 26 7.82 -14.13 -40.73
C SER A 26 7.54 -12.64 -40.35
N LYS A 27 8.48 -12.14 -39.49
CA LYS A 27 9.11 -10.78 -39.40
C LYS A 27 8.55 -9.79 -38.36
N PRO A 28 9.36 -8.81 -37.92
CA PRO A 28 10.65 -8.92 -37.25
C PRO A 28 10.56 -8.39 -35.81
N ALA A 29 11.59 -8.67 -35.01
CA ALA A 29 11.74 -8.23 -33.63
C ALA A 29 11.58 -6.70 -33.50
N MET A 30 10.47 -6.27 -32.90
CA MET A 30 10.43 -4.98 -32.22
C MET A 30 11.03 -5.21 -30.84
N SER A 31 12.31 -4.83 -30.72
CA SER A 31 12.95 -4.52 -29.44
C SER A 31 12.11 -3.43 -28.75
N HIS A 32 11.05 -3.84 -28.06
CA HIS A 32 10.40 -3.00 -27.07
C HIS A 32 11.40 -2.89 -25.94
N GLY A 33 12.13 -1.76 -25.95
CA GLY A 33 13.09 -1.44 -24.91
C GLY A 33 12.41 -1.72 -23.58
N GLU A 34 13.06 -2.54 -22.77
CA GLU A 34 12.79 -2.64 -21.35
C GLU A 34 12.97 -1.23 -20.77
N HIS A 35 11.93 -0.41 -20.86
CA HIS A 35 11.63 0.51 -19.79
C HIS A 35 11.28 -0.39 -18.60
N MET A 36 12.33 -0.87 -17.94
CA MET A 36 12.33 -1.15 -16.52
C MET A 36 11.72 0.09 -15.89
N MET A 37 10.40 0.08 -15.72
CA MET A 37 9.73 0.94 -14.78
C MET A 37 10.42 0.62 -13.48
N LYS A 38 11.42 1.46 -13.11
CA LYS A 38 11.85 1.59 -11.74
C LYS A 38 10.57 1.97 -11.02
N HIS A 39 9.85 0.96 -10.52
CA HIS A 39 8.86 1.16 -9.49
C HIS A 39 9.66 1.71 -8.32
N HIS A 40 9.81 3.03 -8.28
CA HIS A 40 9.97 3.75 -7.03
C HIS A 40 8.70 3.46 -6.23
N GLY A 41 8.65 2.29 -5.60
CA GLY A 41 7.78 1.99 -4.46
C GLY A 41 8.20 2.81 -3.23
N ALA A 42 8.66 4.03 -3.46
CA ALA A 42 9.03 5.04 -2.47
C ALA A 42 7.85 6.01 -2.36
N GLY A 43 6.77 5.54 -1.72
CA GLY A 43 5.61 6.38 -1.43
C GLY A 43 5.17 6.26 0.02
N GLN A 44 4.87 5.05 0.48
CA GLN A 44 4.32 4.84 1.82
C GLN A 44 5.34 4.87 2.96
N GLY A 45 6.64 4.87 2.66
CA GLY A 45 7.70 5.02 3.67
C GLY A 45 8.07 6.48 3.97
N MET A 46 7.71 7.43 3.10
CA MET A 46 8.22 8.81 3.17
C MET A 46 7.42 9.69 4.12
N GLU A 47 6.15 9.40 4.38
CA GLU A 47 5.32 10.21 5.29
C GLU A 47 5.81 10.13 6.75
N HIS A 48 6.25 8.94 7.18
CA HIS A 48 6.73 8.70 8.55
C HIS A 48 7.90 9.64 8.93
N GLY A 49 8.75 9.96 7.95
CA GLY A 49 9.89 10.85 8.17
C GLY A 49 9.51 12.33 8.24
N MET A 50 8.38 12.74 7.65
CA MET A 50 8.06 14.16 7.45
C MET A 50 7.81 14.91 8.77
N MET A 51 7.20 14.25 9.76
CA MET A 51 6.85 14.92 11.02
C MET A 51 8.08 15.24 11.89
N PHE A 52 9.13 14.42 11.82
CA PHE A 52 10.40 14.59 12.56
C PHE A 52 11.49 15.30 11.74
N LYS A 53 11.20 15.70 10.49
CA LYS A 53 12.13 16.48 9.67
C LYS A 53 12.44 17.83 10.32
N GLY A 54 13.70 18.27 10.15
CA GLY A 54 14.19 19.55 10.66
C GLY A 54 14.58 19.55 12.14
N LEU A 55 14.53 18.38 12.81
CA LEU A 55 15.13 18.22 14.14
C LEU A 55 16.63 17.91 14.00
N ASN A 56 17.45 18.59 14.80
CA ASN A 56 18.88 18.32 14.88
C ASN A 56 19.12 17.08 15.76
N LEU A 57 19.02 15.89 15.16
CA LEU A 57 19.21 14.61 15.85
C LEU A 57 20.69 14.24 15.94
N THR A 58 21.11 13.70 17.09
CA THR A 58 22.45 13.10 17.24
C THR A 58 22.59 11.81 16.44
N ALA A 59 23.81 11.33 16.25
CA ALA A 59 24.06 10.05 15.57
C ALA A 59 23.33 8.89 16.28
N ASP A 60 23.43 8.82 17.60
CA ASP A 60 22.79 7.79 18.42
C ASP A 60 21.26 7.84 18.32
N GLN A 61 20.67 9.04 18.30
CA GLN A 61 19.23 9.19 18.13
C GLN A 61 18.78 8.70 16.74
N LYS A 62 19.52 9.03 15.68
CA LYS A 62 19.23 8.55 14.33
C LYS A 62 19.29 7.03 14.24
N GLN A 63 20.28 6.42 14.88
CA GLN A 63 20.42 4.97 14.94
C GLN A 63 19.21 4.31 15.64
N LYS A 64 18.84 4.80 16.83
CA LYS A 64 17.65 4.31 17.56
C LYS A 64 16.37 4.46 16.75
N ILE A 65 16.20 5.59 16.06
CA ILE A 65 15.04 5.82 15.20
C ILE A 65 15.02 4.86 14.03
N HIS A 66 16.17 4.60 13.40
CA HIS A 66 16.27 3.62 12.33
C HIS A 66 15.85 2.22 12.81
N GLU A 67 16.33 1.78 13.97
CA GLU A 67 15.97 0.48 14.56
C GLU A 67 14.47 0.38 14.87
N ILE A 68 13.87 1.44 15.44
CA ILE A 68 12.42 1.51 15.69
C ILE A 68 11.64 1.38 14.37
N MET A 69 12.06 2.11 13.33
CA MET A 69 11.41 2.08 12.03
C MET A 69 11.57 0.74 11.31
N GLU A 70 12.74 0.10 11.42
CA GLU A 70 12.99 -1.22 10.85
C GLU A 70 12.14 -2.28 11.53
N SER A 71 12.05 -2.26 12.86
CA SER A 71 11.18 -3.13 13.65
C SER A 71 9.71 -2.94 13.26
N ALA A 72 9.24 -1.71 13.21
CA ALA A 72 7.86 -1.39 12.80
C ALA A 72 7.55 -1.88 11.37
N ARG A 73 8.52 -1.79 10.45
CA ARG A 73 8.36 -2.26 9.07
C ARG A 73 8.29 -3.79 8.97
N LYS A 74 9.03 -4.51 9.81
CA LYS A 74 8.97 -5.98 9.88
C LYS A 74 7.61 -6.45 10.41
N ASP A 75 7.07 -5.74 11.39
CA ASP A 75 5.78 -6.04 12.01
C ASP A 75 4.56 -5.53 11.20
N ALA A 76 4.78 -4.68 10.19
CA ALA A 76 3.69 -4.03 9.48
C ALA A 76 2.90 -5.05 8.65
N PRO A 77 1.58 -5.21 8.89
CA PRO A 77 0.76 -6.08 8.07
C PRO A 77 0.68 -5.50 6.65
N ARG A 78 1.04 -6.33 5.67
CA ARG A 78 0.83 -6.00 4.26
C ARG A 78 -0.65 -6.21 3.91
N PRO A 79 -1.26 -5.34 3.08
CA PRO A 79 -2.59 -5.61 2.54
C PRO A 79 -2.61 -6.98 1.88
N ALA A 80 -3.64 -7.78 2.16
CA ALA A 80 -3.77 -9.11 1.61
C ALA A 80 -3.96 -9.02 0.07
N PRO A 81 -3.37 -9.93 -0.73
CA PRO A 81 -3.63 -9.97 -2.17
C PRO A 81 -5.13 -10.05 -2.52
N GLU A 82 -5.91 -10.69 -1.65
CA GLU A 82 -7.36 -10.84 -1.76
C GLU A 82 -8.06 -9.49 -1.66
N ASP A 83 -7.64 -8.62 -0.74
CA ASP A 83 -8.21 -7.26 -0.59
C ASP A 83 -7.96 -6.43 -1.86
N ARG A 84 -6.77 -6.56 -2.46
CA ARG A 84 -6.42 -5.87 -3.70
C ARG A 84 -7.25 -6.36 -4.87
N SER A 85 -7.51 -7.66 -4.92
CA SER A 85 -8.34 -8.28 -5.96
C SER A 85 -9.81 -7.86 -5.81
N ALA A 86 -10.35 -7.89 -4.59
CA ALA A 86 -11.73 -7.48 -4.32
C ALA A 86 -11.99 -6.00 -4.68
N MET A 87 -11.03 -5.11 -4.42
CA MET A 87 -11.10 -3.72 -4.85
C MET A 87 -11.05 -3.58 -6.37
N HIS A 88 -10.16 -4.32 -7.04
CA HIS A 88 -10.11 -4.36 -8.50
C HIS A 88 -11.44 -4.83 -9.10
N ASP A 89 -12.06 -5.86 -8.53
CA ASP A 89 -13.34 -6.40 -9.02
C ASP A 89 -14.51 -5.42 -8.90
N VAL A 90 -14.48 -4.52 -7.93
CA VAL A 90 -15.47 -3.44 -7.81
C VAL A 90 -15.24 -2.37 -8.89
N ILE A 91 -13.98 -2.07 -9.21
CA ILE A 91 -13.59 -1.05 -10.20
C ILE A 91 -13.81 -1.54 -11.63
N ALA A 92 -13.51 -2.80 -11.91
CA ALA A 92 -13.55 -3.39 -13.24
C ALA A 92 -14.95 -3.93 -13.63
N ALA A 93 -15.98 -3.72 -12.80
CA ALA A 93 -17.35 -4.15 -13.09
C ALA A 93 -18.04 -3.21 -14.09
N ASP A 94 -18.91 -3.76 -14.94
CA ASP A 94 -19.70 -3.00 -15.92
C ASP A 94 -20.66 -1.98 -15.27
N SER A 95 -21.05 -2.23 -14.00
CA SER A 95 -21.89 -1.35 -13.19
C SER A 95 -21.41 -1.32 -11.74
N PHE A 96 -21.58 -0.18 -11.09
CA PHE A 96 -21.19 -0.01 -9.69
C PHE A 96 -22.17 -0.71 -8.73
N ASP A 97 -21.68 -1.73 -8.02
CA ASP A 97 -22.38 -2.37 -6.92
C ASP A 97 -21.95 -1.72 -5.60
N ALA A 98 -22.81 -0.82 -5.08
CA ALA A 98 -22.56 -0.10 -3.84
C ALA A 98 -22.42 -1.03 -2.62
N ALA A 99 -23.20 -2.10 -2.56
CA ALA A 99 -23.17 -3.04 -1.43
C ALA A 99 -21.86 -3.85 -1.41
N LYS A 100 -21.40 -4.28 -2.58
CA LYS A 100 -20.09 -4.94 -2.72
C LYS A 100 -18.95 -3.99 -2.36
N ALA A 101 -19.02 -2.74 -2.81
CA ALA A 101 -18.02 -1.72 -2.50
C ALA A 101 -17.94 -1.44 -0.99
N GLU A 102 -19.09 -1.29 -0.33
CA GLU A 102 -19.18 -1.07 1.13
C GLU A 102 -18.55 -2.25 1.90
N SER A 103 -18.87 -3.49 1.52
CA SER A 103 -18.27 -4.68 2.16
C SER A 103 -16.74 -4.74 2.01
N VAL A 104 -16.20 -4.32 0.86
CA VAL A 104 -14.74 -4.23 0.65
C VAL A 104 -14.14 -3.14 1.55
N VAL A 105 -14.80 -1.98 1.66
CA VAL A 105 -14.35 -0.87 2.51
C VAL A 105 -14.37 -1.25 3.99
N ASP A 106 -15.41 -1.93 4.47
CA ASP A 106 -15.52 -2.33 5.89
C ASP A 106 -14.35 -3.23 6.32
N LYS A 107 -13.96 -4.18 5.47
CA LYS A 107 -12.78 -5.02 5.72
C LYS A 107 -11.51 -4.19 5.78
N MET A 108 -11.38 -3.20 4.90
CA MET A 108 -10.23 -2.31 4.87
C MET A 108 -10.16 -1.41 6.11
N VAL A 109 -11.28 -0.99 6.68
CA VAL A 109 -11.34 -0.17 7.89
C VAL A 109 -10.71 -0.91 9.07
N GLU A 110 -11.04 -2.19 9.28
CA GLU A 110 -10.46 -2.99 10.37
C GLU A 110 -8.94 -3.17 10.19
N ALA A 111 -8.48 -3.49 8.98
CA ALA A 111 -7.05 -3.58 8.68
C ALA A 111 -6.34 -2.22 8.80
N SER A 112 -7.03 -1.12 8.50
CA SER A 112 -6.52 0.24 8.66
C SER A 112 -6.36 0.62 10.13
N LYS A 113 -7.32 0.26 10.98
CA LYS A 113 -7.29 0.53 12.42
C LYS A 113 -6.04 -0.03 13.09
N ALA A 114 -5.72 -1.31 12.84
CA ALA A 114 -4.53 -1.94 13.39
C ALA A 114 -3.24 -1.26 12.92
N ARG A 115 -3.17 -0.89 11.62
CA ARG A 115 -2.02 -0.17 11.05
C ARG A 115 -1.86 1.22 11.67
N THR A 116 -2.95 1.97 11.82
CA THR A 116 -2.95 3.30 12.42
C THR A 116 -2.49 3.26 13.87
N LEU A 117 -2.95 2.30 14.67
CA LEU A 117 -2.50 2.13 16.05
C LEU A 117 -1.00 1.84 16.13
N LYS A 118 -0.49 0.89 15.34
CA LYS A 118 0.94 0.56 15.30
C LYS A 118 1.78 1.75 14.84
N HIS A 119 1.25 2.54 13.89
CA HIS A 119 1.90 3.74 13.40
C HIS A 119 2.03 4.80 14.52
N LEU A 120 0.94 5.09 15.23
CA LEU A 120 0.93 6.01 16.37
C LEU A 120 1.90 5.56 17.47
N GLU A 121 1.91 4.27 17.78
CA GLU A 121 2.85 3.69 18.75
C GLU A 121 4.31 3.90 18.32
N THR A 122 4.61 3.66 17.04
CA THR A 122 5.96 3.84 16.46
C THR A 122 6.39 5.31 16.53
N GLN A 123 5.51 6.23 16.14
CA GLN A 123 5.76 7.67 16.25
C GLN A 123 6.00 8.10 17.71
N ASN A 124 5.24 7.56 18.66
CA ASN A 124 5.45 7.84 20.08
C ASN A 124 6.81 7.34 20.59
N LYS A 125 7.23 6.14 20.18
CA LYS A 125 8.57 5.62 20.50
C LYS A 125 9.67 6.55 19.98
N ILE A 126 9.55 7.02 18.73
CA ILE A 126 10.48 7.99 18.14
C ILE A 126 10.48 9.31 18.91
N TYR A 127 9.31 9.84 19.25
CA TYR A 127 9.18 11.07 20.05
C TYR A 127 9.90 10.95 21.40
N ASN A 128 9.89 9.77 22.02
CA ASN A 128 10.56 9.54 23.30
C ASN A 128 12.09 9.36 23.21
N VAL A 129 12.66 9.28 22.00
CA VAL A 129 14.12 9.36 21.78
C VAL A 129 14.62 10.81 21.84
N LEU A 130 13.72 11.79 21.67
CA LEU A 130 14.04 13.22 21.61
C LEU A 130 14.34 13.83 22.99
N THR A 131 15.23 14.83 23.01
CA THR A 131 15.45 15.67 24.19
C THR A 131 14.27 16.62 24.44
N PRO A 132 14.13 17.21 25.64
CA PRO A 132 13.08 18.19 25.93
C PRO A 132 13.03 19.36 24.93
N GLU A 133 14.19 19.87 24.51
CA GLU A 133 14.31 20.98 23.56
C GLU A 133 13.85 20.56 22.16
N GLN A 134 14.23 19.36 21.72
CA GLN A 134 13.79 18.80 20.44
C GLN A 134 12.28 18.52 20.43
N LYS A 135 11.70 18.06 21.54
CA LYS A 135 10.25 17.88 21.70
C LYS A 135 9.50 19.22 21.56
N LYS A 136 10.02 20.29 22.16
CA LYS A 136 9.49 21.65 21.99
C LYS A 136 9.53 22.09 20.52
N GLN A 137 10.65 21.86 19.84
CA GLN A 137 10.78 22.18 18.42
C GLN A 137 9.82 21.34 17.55
N PHE A 138 9.65 20.05 17.86
CA PHE A 138 8.72 19.17 17.17
C PHE A 138 7.28 19.70 17.22
N ASN A 139 6.81 20.10 18.40
CA ASN A 139 5.46 20.67 18.56
C ASN A 139 5.32 22.01 17.81
N ALA A 140 6.34 22.87 17.88
CA ALA A 140 6.34 24.13 17.12
C ALA A 140 6.31 23.89 15.59
N ASN A 141 6.99 22.86 15.10
CA ASN A 141 6.94 22.48 13.69
C ASN A 141 5.55 21.97 13.29
N PHE A 142 4.85 21.25 14.18
CA PHE A 142 3.48 20.81 13.96
C PHE A 142 2.52 22.00 13.80
N GLU A 143 2.52 22.95 14.74
CA GLU A 143 1.70 24.18 14.64
C GLU A 143 1.98 24.96 13.35
N LYS A 144 3.24 25.05 12.95
CA LYS A 144 3.62 25.70 11.68
C LYS A 144 3.09 24.96 10.45
N ARG A 145 3.00 23.63 10.47
CA ARG A 145 2.41 22.84 9.37
C ARG A 145 0.91 23.04 9.31
N LEU A 146 0.22 23.02 10.45
CA LEU A 146 -1.22 23.31 10.53
C LEU A 146 -1.54 24.69 9.95
N ALA A 147 -0.79 25.73 10.36
CA ALA A 147 -0.99 27.09 9.89
C ALA A 147 -0.72 27.28 8.39
N LYS A 148 0.13 26.46 7.78
CA LYS A 148 0.46 26.52 6.34
C LYS A 148 -0.50 25.72 5.46
N GLY A 149 -1.35 24.87 6.05
CA GLY A 149 -2.08 23.83 5.33
C GLY A 149 -1.11 22.78 4.78
N GLU A 150 -1.32 21.50 5.09
CA GLU A 150 -0.37 20.44 4.74
C GLU A 150 -0.14 20.24 3.21
N HIS A 151 -0.85 20.98 2.35
CA HIS A 151 -0.73 20.95 0.88
C HIS A 151 -0.70 22.33 0.20
N ALA A 152 -0.11 23.37 0.79
CA ALA A 152 0.17 24.59 0.01
C ALA A 152 1.01 24.21 -1.24
N PRO A 153 0.54 24.48 -2.47
CA PRO A 153 1.31 24.17 -3.67
C PRO A 153 2.65 24.91 -3.59
N LYS A 154 3.74 24.23 -4.02
CA LYS A 154 5.02 24.91 -4.22
C LYS A 154 4.77 26.10 -5.17
N PRO A 155 5.33 27.29 -4.89
CA PRO A 155 5.07 28.49 -5.68
C PRO A 155 5.39 28.33 -7.17
N ASP A 156 6.20 27.34 -7.54
CA ASP A 156 6.58 27.02 -8.91
C ASP A 156 5.42 26.47 -9.79
N ASN A 157 4.30 26.05 -9.19
CA ASN A 157 3.14 25.49 -9.90
C ASN A 157 1.88 26.38 -9.86
N ALA A 158 1.97 27.63 -9.40
CA ALA A 158 0.86 28.56 -9.56
C ALA A 158 0.67 28.84 -11.06
N PRO A 159 -0.53 28.63 -11.65
CA PRO A 159 -0.79 29.08 -13.01
C PRO A 159 -0.52 30.58 -13.04
N LYS A 160 0.40 31.01 -13.89
CA LYS A 160 0.57 32.43 -14.19
C LYS A 160 -0.80 32.92 -14.66
N ALA A 161 -1.41 33.81 -13.90
CA ALA A 161 -2.57 34.54 -14.39
C ALA A 161 -2.10 35.32 -15.62
N GLU A 162 -2.44 34.83 -16.81
CA GLU A 162 -2.30 35.59 -18.03
C GLU A 162 -3.24 36.80 -17.92
N GLN A 163 -2.65 37.99 -18.08
CA GLN A 163 -3.36 39.24 -18.33
C GLN A 163 -3.66 39.35 -19.81
#